data_AF-A0A9E5V699-F1
#
_entry.id   AF-A0A9E5V699-F1
#
_cell.length_a   1.000
_cell.length_b   1.000
_cell.length_c   1.000
_cell.angle_alpha   90.00
_cell.angle_beta   90.00
_cell.angle_gamma   90.00
#
_symmetry.space_group_name_H-M   'P 1'
#
loop_
_entity.id
_entity.type
_entity.pdbx_description
1 polymer ?
#
loop_
_entity_poly.entity_id
_entity_poly.type
_entity_poly.pdbx_seq_one_letter_code
_entity_poly.pdbx_strand_id
1 'polypeptide(L)'
;MRLTRFNLSALRPVRFLVIAFACVLMMFSYAYPAYSKPLTLDSSSRPEQGEEPLNEIYGESEDSLRTGVLSGEETRKRANEGINEVQGSANKENMYTPENANADTVEDKVKRGLEKLTNRD
;
A
#
# COMPACT_ATOMS: atom_id res chain seq x y z
N MET A 1 -48.18 -31.49 -14.23
CA MET A 1 -46.97 -30.69 -14.53
C MET A 1 -46.14 -31.42 -15.58
N ARG A 2 -46.03 -30.86 -16.79
CA ARG A 2 -45.14 -31.39 -17.85
C ARG A 2 -43.75 -30.80 -17.61
N LEU A 3 -42.80 -31.62 -17.15
CA LEU A 3 -41.38 -31.26 -17.12
C LEU A 3 -40.85 -31.37 -18.55
N THR A 4 -40.54 -30.22 -19.15
CA THR A 4 -39.83 -30.14 -20.43
C THR A 4 -38.47 -30.80 -20.26
N ARG A 5 -38.27 -31.94 -20.94
CA ARG A 5 -36.97 -32.62 -20.97
C ARG A 5 -36.01 -31.75 -21.76
N PHE A 6 -35.16 -31.00 -21.06
CA PHE A 6 -34.08 -30.23 -21.69
C PHE A 6 -33.11 -31.19 -22.35
N ASN A 7 -33.00 -31.10 -23.67
CA ASN A 7 -32.14 -31.95 -24.46
C ASN A 7 -30.69 -31.43 -24.37
N LEU A 8 -29.96 -31.87 -23.33
CA LEU A 8 -28.60 -31.39 -22.99
C LEU A 8 -27.59 -31.45 -24.16
N SER A 9 -27.83 -32.31 -25.15
CA SER A 9 -26.98 -32.42 -26.34
C SER A 9 -26.99 -31.15 -27.21
N ALA A 10 -28.11 -30.41 -27.23
CA ALA A 10 -28.25 -29.15 -27.97
C ALA A 10 -27.53 -27.96 -27.31
N LEU A 11 -27.07 -28.12 -26.06
CA LEU A 11 -26.34 -27.08 -25.29
C LEU A 11 -24.82 -27.15 -25.50
N ARG A 12 -24.31 -28.13 -26.26
CA ARG A 12 -22.88 -28.22 -26.62
C ARG A 12 -22.30 -26.94 -27.23
N PRO A 13 -22.94 -26.29 -28.24
CA PRO A 13 -22.44 -25.03 -28.77
C PRO A 13 -22.50 -23.88 -27.77
N VAL A 14 -23.51 -23.88 -26.88
CA VAL A 14 -23.64 -22.90 -25.79
C VAL A 14 -22.47 -23.04 -24.81
N ARG A 15 -22.06 -24.27 -24.50
CA ARG A 15 -20.90 -24.53 -23.63
C ARG A 15 -19.60 -23.97 -24.24
N PHE A 16 -19.40 -24.12 -25.55
CA PHE A 16 -18.24 -23.54 -26.23
C PHE A 16 -18.26 -22.00 -26.20
N LEU A 17 -19.43 -21.39 -26.42
CA LEU A 17 -19.59 -19.94 -26.33
C LEU A 17 -19.27 -19.39 -24.93
N VAL A 18 -19.76 -20.04 -23.88
CA VAL A 18 -19.50 -19.63 -22.49
C VAL A 18 -18.02 -19.75 -22.16
N ILE A 19 -17.36 -20.83 -22.59
CA ILE A 19 -15.92 -21.02 -22.36
C ILE A 19 -15.10 -19.95 -23.10
N ALA A 20 -15.40 -19.69 -24.37
CA ALA A 20 -14.72 -18.66 -25.14
C ALA A 20 -14.90 -17.27 -24.51
N PHE A 21 -16.11 -16.95 -24.06
CA PHE A 21 -16.40 -15.67 -23.40
C PHE A 21 -15.65 -15.55 -22.07
N ALA A 22 -15.58 -16.62 -21.26
CA ALA A 22 -14.81 -16.64 -20.02
C ALA A 22 -13.30 -16.45 -20.27
N CYS A 23 -12.74 -17.10 -21.31
CA CYS A 23 -11.33 -16.92 -21.68
C CYS A 23 -11.03 -15.48 -22.12
N VAL A 24 -11.93 -14.88 -22.91
CA VAL A 24 -11.81 -13.49 -23.35
C VAL A 24 -11.90 -12.53 -22.16
N LEU A 25 -12.89 -12.71 -21.28
CA LEU A 25 -13.02 -11.91 -20.05
C LEU A 25 -11.77 -12.03 -19.17
N MET A 26 -11.24 -13.24 -18.99
CA MET A 26 -10.02 -13.46 -18.20
C MET A 26 -8.81 -12.75 -18.83
N MET A 27 -8.63 -12.84 -20.15
CA MET A 27 -7.56 -12.11 -20.87
C MET A 27 -7.69 -10.59 -20.71
N PHE A 28 -8.90 -10.04 -20.80
CA PHE A 28 -9.11 -8.62 -20.54
C PHE A 28 -8.94 -8.27 -19.06
N SER A 29 -9.30 -9.15 -18.11
CA SER A 29 -9.01 -8.94 -16.68
C SER A 29 -7.50 -8.82 -16.40
N TYR A 30 -6.65 -9.54 -17.15
CA TYR A 30 -5.18 -9.41 -17.06
C TYR A 30 -4.61 -8.17 -17.77
N ALA A 31 -5.39 -7.51 -18.64
CA ALA A 31 -4.98 -6.26 -19.28
C ALA A 31 -5.32 -5.00 -18.44
N TYR A 32 -6.12 -5.15 -17.38
CA TYR A 32 -6.51 -4.07 -16.46
C TYR A 32 -5.89 -4.09 -15.03
N PRO A 33 -4.68 -4.63 -14.73
CA PRO A 33 -4.04 -4.33 -13.45
C PRO A 33 -3.66 -2.84 -13.32
N ALA A 34 -3.70 -2.07 -14.43
CA ALA A 34 -3.25 -0.68 -14.47
C ALA A 34 -4.33 0.38 -14.14
N TYR A 35 -5.60 -0.01 -14.02
CA TYR A 35 -6.70 0.93 -13.70
C TYR A 35 -7.16 0.92 -12.24
N SER A 36 -6.63 0.03 -11.41
CA SER A 36 -6.49 0.35 -9.99
C SER A 36 -5.33 1.32 -9.87
N LYS A 37 -5.56 2.59 -10.24
CA LYS A 37 -4.76 3.67 -9.65
C LYS A 37 -4.96 3.48 -8.14
N PRO A 38 -3.92 3.11 -7.38
CA PRO A 38 -4.09 2.88 -5.95
C PRO A 38 -4.83 4.08 -5.36
N LEU A 39 -6.00 3.84 -4.77
CA LEU A 39 -6.65 4.81 -3.88
C LEU A 39 -5.83 4.96 -2.59
N THR A 40 -4.80 4.12 -2.41
CA THR A 40 -3.78 4.29 -1.40
C THR A 40 -2.83 5.41 -1.84
N LEU A 41 -2.41 6.20 -0.87
CA LEU A 41 -1.42 7.26 -0.98
C LEU A 41 -0.27 6.85 -1.91
N ASP A 42 0.36 7.83 -2.56
CA ASP A 42 1.63 7.67 -3.29
C ASP A 42 2.62 6.86 -2.44
N SER A 43 2.50 5.54 -2.49
CA SER A 43 3.49 4.63 -1.98
C SER A 43 4.47 4.61 -3.12
N SER A 44 5.31 5.64 -3.15
CA SER A 44 6.50 5.72 -3.97
C SER A 44 7.47 4.65 -3.47
N SER A 45 7.04 3.38 -3.53
CA SER A 45 7.92 2.25 -3.35
C SER A 45 8.94 2.38 -4.46
N ARG A 46 10.20 2.59 -4.10
CA ARG A 46 11.32 2.60 -5.04
C ARG A 46 11.86 1.17 -5.08
N PRO A 47 11.38 0.28 -5.96
CA PRO A 47 11.82 -1.11 -5.99
C PRO A 47 13.31 -1.27 -6.30
N GLU A 48 13.97 -0.21 -6.79
CA GLU A 48 15.42 -0.13 -6.97
C GLU A 48 16.19 0.18 -5.68
N GLN A 49 15.52 0.76 -4.67
CA GLN A 49 16.08 0.89 -3.34
C GLN A 49 15.80 -0.41 -2.58
N GLY A 50 16.86 -1.11 -2.20
CA GLY A 50 16.75 -2.22 -1.24
C GLY A 50 16.25 -1.72 0.13
N GLU A 51 16.04 -2.64 1.05
CA GLU A 51 15.66 -2.28 2.42
C GLU A 51 16.74 -1.39 3.06
N GLU A 52 16.32 -0.28 3.68
CA GLU A 52 17.21 0.60 4.41
C GLU A 52 17.71 -0.11 5.68
N PRO A 53 19.03 -0.18 5.93
CA PRO A 53 19.56 -0.90 7.08
C PRO A 53 19.24 -0.18 8.40
N LEU A 54 18.40 -0.79 9.23
CA LEU A 54 18.00 -0.28 10.56
C LEU A 54 18.93 -0.75 11.69
N ASN A 55 20.23 -0.79 11.41
CA ASN A 55 21.23 -1.36 12.33
C ASN A 55 21.32 -0.60 13.66
N GLU A 56 21.15 0.73 13.64
CA GLU A 56 21.21 1.56 14.84
C GLU A 56 19.99 1.32 15.75
N ILE A 57 18.79 1.19 15.15
CA ILE A 57 17.57 0.83 15.88
C ILE A 57 17.75 -0.52 16.58
N TYR A 58 18.32 -1.51 15.88
CA TYR A 58 18.58 -2.82 16.47
C TYR A 58 19.56 -2.72 17.65
N GLY A 59 20.66 -1.96 17.47
CA GLY A 59 21.65 -1.73 18.52
C GLY A 59 21.08 -1.05 19.76
N GLU A 60 20.34 0.05 19.61
CA GLU A 60 19.72 0.76 20.74
C GLU A 60 18.63 -0.07 21.43
N SER A 61 17.90 -0.90 20.67
CA SER A 61 16.93 -1.84 21.24
C SER A 61 17.61 -2.92 22.07
N GLU A 62 18.72 -3.49 21.59
CA GLU A 62 19.51 -4.47 22.34
C GLU A 62 20.15 -3.84 23.58
N ASP A 63 20.68 -2.62 23.46
CA ASP A 63 21.27 -1.91 24.59
C ASP A 63 20.23 -1.58 25.67
N SER A 64 19.01 -1.21 25.28
CA SER A 64 17.88 -1.00 26.19
C SER A 64 17.49 -2.27 26.96
N LEU A 65 17.56 -3.43 26.30
CA LEU A 65 17.32 -4.72 26.97
C LEU A 65 18.43 -5.07 27.97
N ARG A 66 19.68 -4.64 27.72
CA ARG A 66 20.84 -4.90 28.59
C ARG A 66 20.94 -3.92 29.76
N THR A 67 20.62 -2.66 29.53
CA THR A 67 20.72 -1.58 30.53
C THR A 67 19.49 -1.51 31.45
N GLY A 68 18.35 -2.04 31.01
CA GLY A 68 17.13 -2.10 31.82
C GLY A 68 16.37 -0.77 31.82
N VAL A 69 15.63 -0.49 32.90
CA VAL A 69 14.76 0.69 32.96
C VAL A 69 15.60 1.96 33.05
N LEU A 70 15.46 2.83 32.04
CA LEU A 70 16.09 4.14 31.98
C LEU A 70 15.59 5.05 33.13
N SER A 71 16.45 5.97 33.56
CA SER A 71 16.04 7.02 34.51
C SER A 71 15.03 7.96 33.83
N GLY A 72 14.13 8.58 34.60
CA GLY A 72 13.11 9.48 34.02
C GLY A 72 13.70 10.68 33.27
N GLU A 73 14.90 11.14 33.64
CA GLU A 73 15.63 12.18 32.92
C GLU A 73 16.16 11.65 31.57
N GLU A 74 16.75 10.46 31.57
CA GLU A 74 17.28 9.81 30.37
C GLU A 74 16.17 9.47 29.38
N THR A 75 15.03 8.95 29.87
CA THR A 75 13.83 8.71 29.07
C THR A 75 13.33 9.98 28.41
N ARG A 76 13.24 11.09 29.17
CA ARG A 76 12.77 12.37 28.64
C ARG A 76 13.75 12.94 27.61
N LYS A 77 15.05 12.80 27.84
CA LYS A 77 16.09 13.24 26.91
C LYS A 77 15.99 12.46 25.60
N ARG A 78 16.02 11.12 25.65
CA ARG A 78 15.93 10.27 24.45
C ARG A 78 14.61 10.44 23.69
N ALA A 79 13.49 10.57 24.39
CA ALA A 79 12.19 10.84 23.77
C ALA A 79 12.15 12.21 23.05
N ASN A 80 12.87 13.22 23.55
CA ASN A 80 12.96 14.53 22.89
C ASN A 80 13.93 14.54 21.69
N GLU A 81 14.87 13.61 21.62
CA GLU A 81 15.87 13.54 20.54
C GLU A 81 15.27 12.98 19.23
N GLY A 82 14.22 12.16 19.31
CA GLY A 82 13.67 11.56 18.09
C GLY A 82 12.39 10.76 18.24
N ILE A 83 12.49 9.48 17.91
CA ILE A 83 11.39 8.56 17.58
C ILE A 83 10.68 8.10 18.85
N ASN A 84 11.44 7.67 19.87
CA ASN A 84 10.96 7.27 21.19
C ASN A 84 12.13 7.10 22.17
N GLU A 85 11.84 6.69 23.41
CA GLU A 85 12.82 6.49 24.48
C GLU A 85 13.77 5.30 24.30
N VAL A 86 13.39 4.30 23.48
CA VAL A 86 14.20 3.10 23.22
C VAL A 86 15.13 3.32 22.03
N GLN A 87 14.62 3.94 20.96
CA GLN A 87 15.32 4.15 19.70
C GLN A 87 16.03 5.51 19.65
N GLY A 88 15.67 6.45 20.53
CA GLY A 88 16.20 7.81 20.51
C GLY A 88 16.05 8.44 19.13
N SER A 89 17.16 8.92 18.56
CA SER A 89 17.22 9.44 17.19
C SER A 89 17.77 8.46 16.15
N ALA A 90 17.92 7.17 16.48
CA ALA A 90 18.51 6.17 15.60
C ALA A 90 17.75 6.10 14.25
N ASN A 91 18.49 6.16 13.14
CA ASN A 91 17.94 6.16 11.79
C ASN A 91 16.84 7.23 11.51
N LYS A 92 16.74 8.32 12.29
CA LYS A 92 15.67 9.35 12.14
C LYS A 92 15.67 10.01 10.76
N GLU A 93 16.84 10.23 10.18
CA GLU A 93 17.04 10.77 8.83
C GLU A 93 16.52 9.85 7.72
N ASN A 94 16.36 8.57 8.02
CA ASN A 94 15.83 7.56 7.10
C ASN A 94 14.29 7.46 7.17
N MET A 95 13.64 8.19 8.10
CA MET A 95 12.19 8.21 8.22
C MET A 95 11.54 9.27 7.33
N TYR A 96 10.34 8.96 6.83
CA TYR A 96 9.49 9.96 6.19
C TYR A 96 8.92 10.93 7.23
N THR A 97 9.21 12.21 7.06
CA THR A 97 8.63 13.34 7.78
C THR A 97 7.57 14.02 6.92
N PRO A 98 6.65 14.82 7.50
CA PRO A 98 5.69 15.59 6.72
C PRO A 98 6.33 16.51 5.67
N GLU A 99 7.58 16.94 5.90
CA GLU A 99 8.33 17.84 5.00
C GLU A 99 8.97 17.10 3.82
N ASN A 100 9.33 15.83 3.99
CA ASN A 100 9.96 15.01 2.94
C ASN A 100 9.00 13.99 2.30
N ALA A 101 7.81 13.82 2.88
CA ALA A 101 6.73 13.04 2.32
C ALA A 101 6.02 13.86 1.24
N ASN A 102 6.34 13.59 -0.03
CA ASN A 102 5.57 14.09 -1.18
C ASN A 102 4.23 13.32 -1.29
N ALA A 103 3.41 13.40 -0.26
CA ALA A 103 2.09 12.79 -0.23
C ALA A 103 1.02 13.86 -0.48
N ASP A 104 0.22 13.67 -1.51
CA ASP A 104 -0.94 14.52 -1.74
C ASP A 104 -1.94 14.41 -0.58
N THR A 105 -2.43 15.56 -0.10
CA THR A 105 -3.50 15.56 0.89
C THR A 105 -4.81 15.05 0.28
N VAL A 106 -5.74 14.64 1.14
CA VAL A 106 -7.10 14.28 0.71
C VAL A 106 -7.76 15.44 -0.04
N GLU A 107 -7.53 16.67 0.41
CA GLU A 107 -8.02 17.88 -0.23
C GLU A 107 -7.45 18.06 -1.64
N ASP A 108 -6.13 17.88 -1.83
CA ASP A 108 -5.48 17.97 -3.15
C ASP A 108 -6.01 16.92 -4.14
N LYS A 109 -6.33 15.72 -3.64
CA LYS A 109 -6.93 14.66 -4.45
C LYS A 109 -8.37 14.99 -4.84
N VAL A 110 -9.16 15.52 -3.92
CA VAL A 110 -10.54 15.94 -4.20
C VAL A 110 -10.56 17.11 -5.19
N LYS A 111 -9.73 18.13 -4.97
CA LYS A 111 -9.63 19.31 -5.83
C LYS A 111 -9.23 18.95 -7.26
N ARG A 112 -8.18 18.15 -7.46
CA ARG A 112 -7.77 17.67 -8.79
C ARG A 112 -8.82 16.77 -9.44
N GLY A 113 -9.58 16.01 -8.65
CA GLY A 113 -10.72 15.23 -9.12
C GLY A 113 -11.83 16.12 -9.68
N LEU A 114 -12.19 17.19 -8.94
CA LEU A 114 -13.18 18.16 -9.38
C LEU A 114 -12.72 18.97 -10.60
N GLU A 115 -11.46 19.41 -10.64
CA GLU A 115 -10.89 20.16 -11.78
C GLU A 115 -10.94 19.33 -13.08
N LYS A 116 -10.58 18.05 -13.02
CA LYS A 116 -10.69 17.11 -14.16
C LYS A 116 -12.12 16.88 -14.64
N LEU A 117 -13.09 16.83 -13.71
CA LEU A 117 -14.50 16.66 -14.06
C LEU A 117 -15.13 17.93 -14.62
N THR A 118 -14.56 19.10 -14.30
CA THR A 118 -15.10 20.41 -14.69
C THR A 118 -14.37 21.05 -15.88
N ASN A 119 -13.41 20.36 -16.51
CA ASN A 119 -12.60 20.89 -17.64
C ASN A 119 -11.99 22.27 -17.35
N ARG A 120 -11.57 22.49 -16.10
CA ARG A 120 -10.69 23.60 -15.74
C ARG A 120 -9.26 23.06 -15.76
N ASP A 121 -8.69 22.94 -16.95
CA ASP A 121 -7.23 22.85 -17.13
C ASP A 121 -6.59 24.23 -16.86
#